data_AF-A0A258RW71-F1
#
_entry.id   AF-A0A258RW71-F1
#
_cell.length_a   1.000
_cell.length_b   1.000
_cell.length_c   1.000
_cell.angle_alpha   90.00
_cell.angle_beta   90.00
_cell.angle_gamma   90.00
#
_symmetry.space_group_name_H-M   'P 1'
#
loop_
_entity.id
_entity.type
_entity.pdbx_description
1 polymer ?
#
loop_
_entity_poly.entity_id
_entity_poly.type
_entity_poly.pdbx_seq_one_letter_code
_entity_poly.pdbx_strand_id
1 'polypeptide(L)' 'MRTKGLLKVELTRKGITYAQLAGLLADVGVMDTERNIRNKMSRGKFTAVFLIQCLEAIGTSSLRLSDA' A
#
# COMPACT_ATOMS: atom_id res chain seq x y z
N MET A 1 -14.58 0.03 -1.95
CA MET A 1 -13.93 1.33 -1.75
C MET A 1 -12.87 1.53 -2.83
N ARG A 2 -12.84 2.71 -3.45
CA ARG A 2 -11.90 3.07 -4.54
C ARG A 2 -10.44 3.06 -4.09
N THR A 3 -10.18 3.37 -2.82
CA THR A 3 -8.83 3.47 -2.22
C THR A 3 -8.02 2.16 -2.29
N LYS A 4 -8.67 1.00 -2.14
CA LYS A 4 -8.00 -0.29 -2.29
C LYS A 4 -7.70 -0.64 -3.76
N GLY A 5 -8.49 -0.13 -4.70
CA GLY A 5 -8.19 -0.30 -6.13
C GLY A 5 -6.90 0.44 -6.48
N LEU A 6 -6.86 1.72 -6.09
CA LEU A 6 -5.73 2.62 -6.30
C LEU A 6 -4.39 2.06 -5.80
N LEU A 7 -4.31 1.64 -4.53
CA LEU A 7 -3.05 1.10 -4.00
C LEU A 7 -2.65 -0.21 -4.71
N LYS A 8 -3.62 -1.07 -5.08
CA LYS A 8 -3.33 -2.30 -5.85
C LYS A 8 -2.77 -1.98 -7.23
N VAL A 9 -3.34 -0.99 -7.91
CA VAL A 9 -2.86 -0.56 -9.23
C VAL A 9 -1.44 -0.04 -9.12
N GLU A 10 -1.11 0.76 -8.10
CA GLU A 10 0.26 1.24 -7.92
C GLU A 10 1.27 0.13 -7.56
N LEU A 11 0.86 -0.81 -6.70
CA LEU A 11 1.69 -1.99 -6.42
C LEU A 11 1.95 -2.80 -7.70
N THR A 12 0.91 -2.98 -8.52
CA THR A 12 1.03 -3.71 -9.80
C THR A 12 1.91 -2.94 -10.80
N ARG A 13 1.75 -1.62 -10.91
CA ARG A 13 2.55 -0.75 -11.78
C ARG A 13 4.04 -0.80 -11.43
N LYS A 14 4.37 -0.87 -10.15
CA LYS A 14 5.76 -0.98 -9.66
C LYS A 14 6.26 -2.43 -9.57
N GLY A 15 5.41 -3.43 -9.82
CA GLY A 15 5.77 -4.85 -9.69
C GLY A 15 6.07 -5.27 -8.25
N ILE A 16 5.51 -4.58 -7.25
CA ILE A 16 5.77 -4.82 -5.82
C ILE A 16 4.73 -5.79 -5.26
N THR A 17 5.22 -6.89 -4.69
CA THR A 17 4.39 -7.86 -3.96
C THR A 17 4.08 -7.38 -2.54
N TYR A 18 3.06 -7.93 -1.88
CA TYR A 18 2.77 -7.58 -0.49
C TYR A 18 3.91 -7.96 0.48
N ALA A 19 4.69 -8.99 0.16
CA ALA A 19 5.85 -9.38 0.93
C ALA A 19 6.95 -8.31 0.86
N GLN A 20 7.21 -7.79 -0.35
CA GLN A 20 8.14 -6.68 -0.55
C GLN A 20 7.62 -5.40 0.10
N LEU A 21 6.33 -5.10 -0.02
CA LEU A 21 5.72 -3.94 0.65
C LEU A 21 5.90 -4.00 2.17
N ALA A 22 5.79 -5.19 2.78
CA ALA A 22 6.04 -5.35 4.22
C ALA A 22 7.48 -5.00 4.60
N GLY A 23 8.46 -5.38 3.77
CA GLY A 23 9.87 -4.99 3.94
C GLY A 23 10.07 -3.49 3.79
N LEU A 24 9.55 -2.89 2.71
CA LEU A 24 9.65 -1.45 2.46
C LEU A 24 8.94 -0.62 3.55
N LEU A 25 7.84 -1.13 4.10
CA LEU A 25 7.16 -0.51 5.22
C LEU A 25 8.03 -0.54 6.49
N ALA A 26 8.79 -1.61 6.72
CA ALA A 26 9.72 -1.68 7.84
C ALA A 26 10.83 -0.63 7.72
N ASP A 27 11.30 -0.34 6.50
CA ASP A 27 12.32 0.69 6.24
C ASP A 27 11.82 2.11 6.60
N VAL A 28 10.52 2.38 6.46
CA VAL A 28 9.88 3.64 6.90
C VAL A 28 9.39 3.59 8.36
N GLY A 29 9.79 2.58 9.13
CA GLY A 29 9.46 2.43 10.55
C GLY A 29 8.10 1.80 10.84
N VAL A 30 7.43 1.24 9.83
CA VAL A 30 6.13 0.57 9.95
C VAL A 30 6.32 -0.94 9.96
N MET A 31 6.34 -1.53 11.15
CA MET A 31 6.36 -2.98 11.28
C MET A 31 4.98 -3.58 11.00
N ASP A 32 4.76 -4.00 9.76
CA ASP A 32 3.59 -4.73 9.33
C ASP A 32 3.99 -6.07 8.70
N THR A 33 3.13 -7.08 8.84
CA THR A 33 3.33 -8.38 8.17
C THR A 33 2.53 -8.43 6.87
N GLU A 34 3.01 -9.21 5.90
CA GLU A 34 2.27 -9.45 4.64
C GLU A 34 0.80 -9.86 4.92
N ARG A 35 0.58 -10.74 5.90
CA ARG A 35 -0.75 -11.18 6.31
C ARG A 35 -1.62 -10.02 6.78
N ASN A 36 -1.07 -9.10 7.58
CA ASN A 36 -1.82 -7.96 8.09
C ASN A 36 -2.15 -6.96 6.98
N ILE A 37 -1.20 -6.68 6.09
CA ILE A 37 -1.39 -5.84 4.90
C ILE A 37 -2.49 -6.43 4.02
N ARG A 38 -2.41 -7.73 3.71
CA ARG A 38 -3.43 -8.46 2.94
C ARG A 38 -4.80 -8.36 3.58
N ASN A 39 -4.89 -8.50 4.91
CA ASN A 39 -6.14 -8.37 5.66
C ASN A 39 -6.70 -6.94 5.62
N LYS A 40 -5.86 -5.90 5.84
CA LYS A 40 -6.23 -4.48 5.72
C LYS A 40 -6.75 -4.17 4.32
N MET A 41 -6.07 -4.69 3.31
CA MET A 41 -6.40 -4.49 1.91
C MET A 41 -7.67 -5.22 1.48
N SER A 42 -7.88 -6.43 1.99
CA SER A 42 -9.09 -7.24 1.76
C SER A 42 -10.32 -6.60 2.42
N ARG A 43 -10.20 -6.21 3.70
CA ARG A 43 -11.26 -5.54 4.47
C ARG A 43 -11.59 -4.14 3.93
N GLY A 44 -10.66 -3.52 3.21
CA GLY A 44 -10.86 -2.20 2.57
C GLY A 44 -11.01 -1.04 3.56
N LYS A 45 -10.63 -1.24 4.82
CA LYS A 45 -10.62 -0.23 5.88
C LYS A 45 -9.20 -0.13 6.41
N PHE A 46 -8.50 0.92 6.01
CA PHE A 46 -7.18 1.30 6.53
C PHE A 46 -7.15 2.81 6.73
N THR A 47 -6.25 3.29 7.58
CA THR A 47 -6.10 4.71 7.88
C THR A 47 -5.45 5.44 6.71
N ALA A 48 -5.69 6.75 6.58
CA ALA A 48 -4.98 7.58 5.61
C ALA A 48 -3.46 7.58 5.85
N VAL A 49 -3.04 7.46 7.11
CA VAL A 49 -1.62 7.32 7.49
C VAL A 49 -1.01 6.08 6.84
N PHE A 50 -1.67 4.92 6.92
CA PHE A 50 -1.18 3.69 6.30
C PHE A 50 -1.07 3.82 4.77
N LEU A 51 -2.01 4.52 4.14
CA LEU A 51 -1.95 4.80 2.70
C LEU A 51 -0.69 5.60 2.34
N ILE A 52 -0.44 6.70 3.05
CA ILE A 52 0.73 7.55 2.82
C ILE A 52 2.02 6.78 3.07
N GLN A 53 2.10 6.01 4.16
CA GLN A 53 3.25 5.16 4.46
C GLN A 53 3.51 4.13 3.35
N CYS A 54 2.46 3.51 2.78
CA CYS A 54 2.62 2.63 1.64
C CYS A 54 3.14 3.38 0.41
N LEU A 55 2.65 4.59 0.15
CA LEU A 55 3.09 5.42 -0.98
C LEU A 55 4.56 5.85 -0.81
N GLU A 56 4.96 6.23 0.39
CA GLU A 56 6.34 6.56 0.73
C GLU A 56 7.26 5.35 0.58
N ALA A 57 6.85 4.21 1.15
CA ALA A 57 7.59 2.94 1.07
C ALA A 57 7.82 2.46 -0.38
N ILE A 58 6.84 2.66 -1.27
CA ILE A 58 6.99 2.31 -2.69
C ILE A 58 7.64 3.43 -3.53
N GLY A 59 7.95 4.59 -2.94
CA GLY A 59 8.48 5.74 -3.65
C GLY A 59 7.49 6.34 -4.67
N THR A 60 6.21 6.42 -4.31
CA THR A 60 5.17 7.11 -5.09
C THR A 60 4.84 8.44 -4.42
N SER A 61 5.11 9.54 -5.11
CA SER A 61 4.79 10.90 -4.67
C SER A 61 3.43 11.41 -5.16
N SER A 62 2.78 10.71 -6.09
CA SER A 62 1.48 11.10 -6.65
C SER A 62 0.54 9.91 -6.84
N LEU A 63 -0.72 10.05 -6.42
CA LEU A 63 -1.78 9.07 -6.64
C LEU A 63 -2.90 9.72 -7.47
N ARG A 64 -3.26 9.14 -8.62
CA ARG A 64 -4.36 9.66 -9.45
C ARG A 64 -5.65 8.92 -9.15
N LEU A 65 -6.69 9.64 -8.78
CA LEU A 65 -7.99 9.05 -8.43
C LEU A 65 -8.73 8.45 -9.64
N SER A 66 -8.31 8.80 -10.87
CA SER A 66 -8.82 8.23 -12.12
C SER A 66 -8.37 6.78 -12.36
N ASP A 67 -7.36 6.31 -11.62
CA ASP A 67 -6.82 4.95 -11.75
C ASP A 67 -7.58 3.91 -10.90
N ALA A 68 -8.68 4.31 -10.25
CA ALA A 68 -9.43 3.53 -9.25
C ALA A 68 -10.54 2.63 -9.80
#